data_AF-A0A6V7K034-F1
#
_entry.id   AF-A0A6V7K034-F1
#
_cell.length_a   1.000
_cell.length_b   1.000
_cell.length_c   1.000
_cell.angle_alpha   90.00
_cell.angle_beta   90.00
_cell.angle_gamma   90.00
#
_symmetry.space_group_name_H-M   'P 1'
#
loop_
_entity.id
_entity.type
_entity.pdbx_description
1 polymer ?
#
loop_
_entity_poly.entity_id
_entity_poly.type
_entity_poly.pdbx_seq_one_letter_code
_entity_poly.pdbx_strand_id
1 'polypeptide(L)' 'ARETRGIKTLEYLAFATGGWPMVVNFDEWNENEYSWQAVDEYYAGITGQYAFFKISLNRLQKADGYKRYII' A
#
# COMPACT_ATOMS: atom_id res chain seq x y z
N ALA A 1 12.26 7.11 -24.49
CA ALA A 1 11.41 5.98 -24.04
C ALA A 1 10.77 6.21 -22.66
N ARG A 2 11.53 6.46 -21.58
CA ARG A 2 10.97 6.83 -20.26
C ARG A 2 10.39 8.25 -20.24
N GLU A 3 11.14 9.21 -20.77
CA GLU A 3 10.72 10.60 -20.92
C GLU A 3 9.46 10.75 -21.78
N THR A 4 9.30 9.88 -22.79
CA THR A 4 8.11 9.82 -23.66
C THR A 4 6.84 9.43 -22.89
N ARG A 5 6.94 8.58 -21.85
CA ARG A 5 5.83 8.22 -20.97
C ARG A 5 5.65 9.25 -19.85
N GLY A 6 6.75 9.82 -19.37
CA GLY A 6 6.75 10.88 -18.38
C GLY A 6 5.94 10.53 -17.13
N ILE A 7 5.12 11.48 -16.69
CA ILE A 7 4.29 11.35 -15.49
C ILE A 7 2.98 10.56 -15.71
N LYS A 8 2.62 10.24 -16.97
CA LYS A 8 1.33 9.61 -17.30
C LYS A 8 1.09 8.30 -16.56
N THR A 9 2.15 7.54 -16.30
CA THR A 9 2.03 6.30 -15.51
C THR A 9 1.66 6.59 -14.05
N LEU A 10 2.21 7.64 -13.45
CA LEU A 10 1.87 8.03 -12.07
C LEU A 10 0.47 8.64 -12.00
N GLU A 11 0.10 9.44 -12.99
CA GLU A 11 -1.25 9.96 -13.15
C GLU A 11 -2.28 8.82 -13.20
N TYR A 12 -2.08 7.85 -14.09
CA TYR A 12 -2.96 6.69 -14.19
C TYR A 12 -3.09 5.91 -12.87
N LEU A 13 -1.99 5.70 -12.15
CA LEU A 13 -2.02 5.02 -10.86
C LEU A 13 -2.73 5.83 -9.78
N ALA A 14 -2.52 7.15 -9.74
CA ALA A 14 -3.19 8.03 -8.79
C ALA A 14 -4.71 8.00 -8.97
N PHE A 15 -5.18 8.14 -10.22
CA PHE A 15 -6.61 8.14 -10.54
C PHE A 15 -7.29 6.77 -10.37
N ALA A 16 -6.55 5.66 -10.26
CA ALA A 16 -7.11 4.33 -10.03
C ALA A 16 -7.81 4.19 -8.67
N THR A 17 -7.52 5.07 -7.71
CA THR A 17 -8.10 5.08 -6.35
C THR A 17 -8.71 6.43 -5.98
N GLY A 18 -9.30 7.14 -6.94
CA GLY A 18 -9.92 8.45 -6.72
C GLY A 18 -8.99 9.66 -6.86
N GLY A 19 -7.74 9.46 -7.29
CA GLY A 19 -6.78 10.54 -7.48
C GLY A 19 -6.17 11.03 -6.17
N TRP A 20 -5.37 12.10 -6.25
CA TRP A 20 -4.78 12.76 -5.09
C TRP A 20 -5.41 14.16 -4.92
N PRO A 21 -5.77 14.59 -3.70
CA PRO A 21 -6.40 15.90 -3.49
C PRO A 21 -5.60 17.10 -4.04
N MET A 22 -4.28 16.95 -4.19
CA MET A 22 -3.41 17.99 -4.75
C MET A 22 -3.46 18.10 -6.28
N VAL A 23 -3.97 17.07 -6.98
CA VAL A 23 -4.00 17.01 -8.46
C VAL A 23 -5.41 16.86 -9.03
N VAL A 24 -6.39 16.52 -8.19
CA VAL A 24 -7.81 16.52 -8.51
C VAL A 24 -8.40 17.86 -8.06
N ASN A 25 -9.40 18.37 -8.78
CA ASN A 25 -10.12 19.55 -8.31
C ASN A 25 -10.77 19.25 -6.96
N PHE A 26 -10.66 20.19 -6.01
CA PHE A 26 -11.12 19.96 -4.64
C PHE A 26 -12.60 19.61 -4.55
N ASP A 27 -13.44 20.23 -5.39
CA ASP A 27 -14.90 19.98 -5.43
C ASP A 27 -15.27 18.62 -6.08
N GLU A 28 -14.34 18.03 -6.83
CA GLU A 28 -14.52 16.74 -7.52
C GLU A 28 -13.94 15.58 -6.70
N TRP A 29 -12.98 15.85 -5.81
CA TRP A 29 -12.39 14.83 -4.96
C TRP A 29 -13.33 14.44 -3.82
N ASN A 30 -13.66 13.15 -3.74
CA ASN A 30 -14.58 12.63 -2.75
C ASN A 30 -13.86 11.68 -1.76
N GLU A 31 -13.65 12.15 -0.54
CA GLU A 31 -13.03 11.37 0.54
C GLU A 31 -13.78 10.07 0.89
N ASN A 32 -15.07 9.99 0.55
CA ASN A 32 -15.92 8.85 0.85
C ASN A 32 -16.03 7.85 -0.31
N GLU A 33 -15.46 8.15 -1.47
CA GLU A 33 -15.48 7.25 -2.64
C GLU A 33 -14.63 6.01 -2.40
N TYR A 34 -13.46 6.19 -1.80
CA TYR A 34 -12.53 5.12 -1.43
C TYR A 34 -12.12 5.27 0.02
N SER A 35 -12.22 4.18 0.80
CA SER A 35 -11.66 4.19 2.16
C SER A 35 -10.14 4.31 2.09
N TRP A 36 -9.55 4.98 3.08
CA TRP A 36 -8.08 5.09 3.18
C TRP A 36 -7.39 3.72 3.19
N GLN A 37 -8.05 2.69 3.73
CA GLN A 37 -7.56 1.32 3.75
C GLN A 37 -7.49 0.70 2.35
N ALA A 38 -8.52 0.92 1.52
CA ALA A 38 -8.54 0.42 0.16
C ALA A 38 -7.48 1.10 -0.71
N VAL A 39 -7.25 2.41 -0.51
CA VAL A 39 -6.18 3.16 -1.16
C VAL A 39 -4.81 2.58 -0.78
N ASP A 40 -4.54 2.40 0.51
CA ASP A 40 -3.27 1.85 1.01
C ASP A 40 -3.04 0.40 0.53
N GLU A 41 -4.08 -0.43 0.53
CA GLU A 41 -4.02 -1.81 0.04
C GLU A 41 -3.67 -1.89 -1.45
N TYR A 42 -4.23 -1.02 -2.29
CA TYR A 42 -3.91 -0.95 -3.72
C TYR A 42 -2.41 -0.68 -3.96
N TYR A 43 -1.85 0.34 -3.30
CA TYR A 43 -0.42 0.66 -3.46
C TYR A 43 0.48 -0.38 -2.80
N ALA A 44 0.08 -0.97 -1.68
CA ALA A 44 0.80 -2.07 -1.06
C ALA A 44 0.84 -3.31 -1.96
N GLY A 45 -0.23 -3.59 -2.71
CA GLY A 45 -0.25 -4.66 -3.71
C GLY A 45 0.78 -4.48 -4.83
N ILE A 46 1.08 -3.22 -5.20
CA ILE A 46 2.04 -2.88 -6.26
C ILE A 46 3.47 -2.83 -5.72
N THR A 47 3.66 -2.24 -4.54
CA THR A 47 4.98 -1.87 -4.00
C THR A 47 5.49 -2.82 -2.92
N GLY A 48 4.60 -3.63 -2.34
CA GLY A 48 4.88 -4.44 -1.14
C GLY A 48 5.01 -3.62 0.14
N GLN A 49 4.63 -2.34 0.13
CA GLN A 49 4.78 -1.41 1.25
C GLN A 49 3.46 -0.72 1.58
N TYR A 50 3.10 -0.72 2.86
CA TYR A 50 1.99 0.08 3.37
C TYR A 50 2.50 1.45 3.84
N ALA A 51 1.68 2.48 3.71
CA ALA A 51 2.07 3.85 4.04
C ALA A 51 2.32 4.05 5.54
N PHE A 52 1.55 3.36 6.38
CA PHE A 52 1.55 3.60 7.84
C PHE A 52 2.32 2.56 8.66
N PHE A 53 2.51 1.35 8.13
CA PHE A 53 3.12 0.26 8.89
C PHE A 53 3.98 -0.64 8.01
N LYS A 54 4.97 -1.27 8.63
CA LYS A 54 5.80 -2.29 7.98
C LYS A 54 5.34 -3.67 8.41
N ILE A 55 4.76 -4.44 7.50
CA ILE A 55 4.51 -5.86 7.73
C ILE A 55 5.75 -6.65 7.33
N SER A 56 6.29 -7.42 8.28
CA SER A 56 7.35 -8.38 7.99
C SER A 56 6.98 -9.74 8.57
N LEU A 57 7.14 -10.78 7.76
CA LEU A 57 7.10 -12.15 8.24
C LEU A 57 8.37 -12.38 9.07
N ASN A 58 8.23 -12.37 10.39
CA ASN A 58 9.24 -12.98 11.24
C ASN A 58 9.18 -14.48 10.95
N ARG A 59 10.14 -14.97 10.16
CA ARG A 59 10.39 -16.41 10.08
C ARG A 59 10.52 -16.86 11.53
N LEU A 60 9.55 -17.64 12.01
CA LEU A 60 9.69 -18.33 13.28
C LEU A 60 11.01 -19.09 13.16
N GLN A 61 12.05 -18.63 13.86
CA GLN A 61 13.24 -19.45 14.05
C GLN A 61 12.67 -20.73 14.62
N LYS A 62 12.91 -21.87 13.95
CA LYS A 62 12.56 -23.17 14.50
C LYS A 62 13.05 -23.15 15.94
N ALA A 63 12.11 -23.28 16.88
CA ALA A 63 12.44 -23.51 18.26
C ALA A 63 13.08 -24.90 18.32
N ASP A 64 14.38 -24.99 18.10
CA ASP A 64 15.18 -26.19 18.34
C ASP A 64 15.33 -26.41 19.86
N GLY A 65 14.20 -26.55 20.56
CA GLY A 65 14.23 -26.58 22.02
C GLY A 65 12.87 -26.67 22.68
N TYR A 66 12.01 -27.59 22.26
CA TYR A 66 10.91 -28.04 23.12
C TYR A 66 11.49 -28.78 24.35
N LYS A 67 11.96 -28.05 25.36
CA LYS A 67 12.06 -28.60 26.72
C LYS A 67 10.65 -28.65 27.29
N ARG A 68 10.03 -29.82 27.15
CA ARG A 68 8.82 -30.20 27.87
C ARG A 68 9.12 -30.19 29.37
N TYR A 69 8.67 -29.17 30.09
CA TYR A 69 8.53 -29.27 31.54
C TYR A 69 7.36 -30.23 31.80
N ILE A 70 7.67 -31.35 32.46
CA ILE A 70 6.67 -32.23 33.07
C ILE A 70 6.38 -31.63 34.45
N ILE A 71 5.11 -31.32 34.72
CA ILE A 71 4.58 -31.06 36.06
C ILE A 71 3.92 -32.35 36.52
#